data_AF-A0AA43A375-F1
#
_entry.id   AF-A0AA43A375-F1
#
_cell.length_a   1.000
_cell.length_b   1.000
_cell.length_c   1.000
_cell.angle_alpha   90.00
_cell.angle_beta   90.00
_cell.angle_gamma   90.00
#
_symmetry.space_group_name_H-M   'P 1'
#
loop_
_entity.id
_entity.type
_entity.pdbx_description
1 polymer ?
#
loop_
_entity_poly.entity_id
_entity_poly.type
_entity_poly.pdbx_seq_one_letter_code
_entity_poly.pdbx_strand_id
1 'polypeptide(L)'
;MYRLIKPIFWTFLFLVMMLVIDQVLVQVPPVHPAHAAVRNFYQDFRSRITDLTFGEKKATPKSIEAVIAKQQKETAPKKTAQTEEQRTEATAAPQTQKAQRYIYSDGKGELHFADSLDAVPDEYRGLAQPMGK
;
A
#
# COMPACT_ATOMS: atom_id res chain seq x y z
N MET A 1 53.14 16.95 -4.84
CA MET A 1 51.87 16.21 -5.01
C MET A 1 51.49 15.34 -3.81
N TYR A 2 52.42 14.81 -3.00
CA TYR A 2 52.08 14.02 -1.78
C TYR A 2 51.25 14.75 -0.71
N ARG A 3 51.27 16.09 -0.68
CA ARG A 3 50.48 16.88 0.29
C ARG A 3 48.97 16.88 -0.04
N LEU A 4 48.59 16.73 -1.31
CA LEU A 4 47.19 16.58 -1.72
C LEU A 4 46.72 15.11 -1.71
N ILE A 5 47.64 14.15 -1.83
CA ILE A 5 47.28 12.72 -1.75
C ILE A 5 46.73 12.35 -0.36
N LYS A 6 47.24 12.99 0.70
CA LYS A 6 46.77 12.75 2.08
C LYS A 6 45.27 13.03 2.27
N PRO A 7 44.74 14.24 1.97
CA PRO A 7 43.31 14.49 2.12
C PRO A 7 42.47 13.64 1.15
N ILE A 8 42.92 13.43 -0.09
CA ILE A 8 42.20 12.60 -1.07
C ILE A 8 42.07 11.15 -0.57
N PHE A 9 43.14 10.58 -0.03
CA PHE A 9 43.13 9.25 0.55
C PHE A 9 42.17 9.17 1.74
N TRP A 10 42.19 10.16 2.63
CA TRP A 10 41.27 10.22 3.77
C TRP A 10 39.81 10.39 3.35
N THR A 11 39.52 11.21 2.34
CA THR A 11 38.18 11.34 1.77
C THR A 11 37.71 10.04 1.13
N PHE A 12 38.59 9.37 0.38
CA PHE A 12 38.27 8.08 -0.23
C PHE A 12 38.02 7.01 0.84
N LEU A 13 38.89 6.91 1.86
CA LEU A 13 38.71 6.01 2.99
C LEU A 13 37.39 6.27 3.72
N PHE A 14 37.06 7.55 3.96
CA PHE A 14 35.79 7.94 4.56
C PHE A 14 34.59 7.51 3.70
N LEU A 15 34.67 7.71 2.38
CA LEU A 15 33.61 7.32 1.46
C LEU A 15 33.42 5.79 1.42
N VAL A 16 34.51 5.03 1.43
CA VAL A 16 34.46 3.57 1.54
C VAL A 16 33.83 3.15 2.87
N MET A 17 34.21 3.78 3.98
CA MET A 17 33.63 3.50 5.29
C MET A 17 32.12 3.79 5.31
N MET A 18 31.68 4.90 4.71
CA MET A 18 30.26 5.22 4.57
C MET A 18 29.54 4.15 3.75
N LEU A 19 30.13 3.68 2.66
CA LEU A 19 29.56 2.62 1.83
C LEU A 19 29.43 1.29 2.59
N VAL A 20 30.41 0.95 3.43
CA VAL A 20 30.36 -0.24 4.29
C VAL A 20 29.22 -0.13 5.29
N ILE A 21 29.02 1.02 5.94
CA ILE A 21 27.90 1.26 6.84
C ILE A 21 26.57 1.09 6.10
N ASP A 22 26.44 1.73 4.93
CA ASP A 22 25.27 1.58 4.06
C ASP A 22 24.97 0.11 3.72
N GLN A 23 26.00 -0.70 3.44
CA GLN A 23 25.84 -2.13 3.20
C GLN A 23 25.43 -2.90 4.45
N VAL A 24 26.01 -2.57 5.61
CA VAL A 24 25.67 -3.18 6.90
C VAL A 24 24.19 -2.97 7.23
N LEU A 25 23.66 -1.75 7.04
CA LEU A 25 22.25 -1.46 7.30
C LEU A 25 21.30 -2.23 6.37
N VAL A 26 21.73 -2.56 5.15
CA VAL A 26 20.90 -3.33 4.21
C VAL A 26 21.00 -4.84 4.45
N GLN A 27 22.21 -5.37 4.63
CA GLN A 27 22.47 -6.81 4.55
C GLN A 27 22.50 -7.52 5.91
N VAL A 28 22.81 -6.84 7.01
CA VAL A 28 22.95 -7.53 8.31
C VAL A 28 21.56 -7.91 8.85
N PRO A 29 21.31 -9.21 9.08
CA PRO A 29 20.07 -9.66 9.68
C PRO A 29 19.99 -9.14 11.12
N PRO A 30 18.86 -8.56 11.53
CA PRO A 30 18.74 -8.00 12.87
C PRO A 30 18.74 -9.12 13.90
N VAL A 31 19.79 -9.18 14.72
CA VAL A 31 19.91 -10.13 15.84
C VAL A 31 19.04 -9.69 17.03
N HIS A 32 18.65 -8.40 17.09
CA HIS A 32 17.82 -7.81 18.15
C HIS A 32 16.63 -7.03 17.53
N PRO A 33 15.43 -7.02 18.14
CA PRO A 33 14.24 -6.35 17.61
C PRO A 33 14.43 -4.85 17.30
N ALA A 34 15.29 -4.16 18.07
CA ALA A 34 15.63 -2.75 17.83
C ALA A 34 16.35 -2.53 16.47
N HIS A 35 17.21 -3.46 16.05
CA HIS A 35 17.88 -3.39 14.75
C HIS A 35 16.91 -3.64 13.60
N ALA A 36 15.84 -4.41 13.82
CA ALA A 36 14.84 -4.70 12.81
C ALA A 36 14.03 -3.44 12.44
N ALA A 37 13.61 -2.66 13.44
CA ALA A 37 12.88 -1.42 13.21
C ALA A 37 13.72 -0.39 12.44
N VAL A 38 14.99 -0.20 12.84
CA VAL A 38 15.90 0.74 12.17
C VAL A 38 16.21 0.30 10.74
N ARG A 39 16.41 -1.00 10.51
CA ARG A 39 16.64 -1.56 9.17
C ARG A 39 15.43 -1.36 8.25
N ASN A 40 14.23 -1.66 8.74
CA ASN A 40 13.00 -1.50 7.95
C ASN A 40 12.76 -0.04 7.58
N PHE A 41 12.94 0.87 8.54
CA PHE A 41 12.87 2.31 8.30
C PHE A 41 13.91 2.78 7.27
N TYR A 42 15.16 2.36 7.43
CA TYR A 42 16.25 2.74 6.52
C TYR A 42 16.04 2.21 5.10
N GLN A 43 15.56 0.97 4.95
CA GLN A 43 15.25 0.37 3.64
C GLN A 43 14.09 1.09 2.95
N ASP A 44 13.01 1.41 3.66
CA ASP A 44 11.88 2.17 3.12
C ASP A 44 12.31 3.58 2.69
N PHE A 45 13.06 4.29 3.55
CA PHE A 45 13.59 5.61 3.25
C PHE A 45 14.49 5.61 2.00
N ARG A 46 15.41 4.64 1.90
CA ARG A 46 16.30 4.51 0.74
C ARG A 46 15.53 4.15 -0.53
N SER A 47 14.54 3.28 -0.44
CA SER A 47 13.68 2.93 -1.58
C SER A 47 12.95 4.17 -2.10
N ARG A 48 12.39 4.99 -1.20
CA ARG A 48 11.73 6.25 -1.56
C ARG A 48 12.69 7.23 -2.20
N ILE A 49 13.89 7.42 -1.64
CA ILE A 49 14.89 8.29 -2.26
C ILE A 49 15.21 7.80 -3.67
N THR A 50 15.44 6.50 -3.85
CA THR A 50 15.78 5.92 -5.15
C THR A 50 14.64 6.07 -6.15
N ASP A 51 13.40 5.92 -5.71
CA ASP A 51 12.20 6.16 -6.53
C ASP A 51 12.06 7.64 -6.91
N LEU A 52 12.30 8.56 -5.97
CA LEU A 52 12.27 10.01 -6.24
C LEU A 52 13.41 10.47 -7.17
N THR A 53 14.60 9.86 -7.08
CA THR A 53 15.78 10.27 -7.87
C THR A 53 15.93 9.52 -9.19
N PHE A 54 15.42 8.30 -9.31
CA PHE A 54 15.61 7.44 -10.48
C PHE A 54 14.30 6.81 -11.02
N GLY A 55 13.18 6.97 -10.32
CA GLY A 55 11.89 6.32 -10.61
C GLY A 55 11.05 6.98 -11.70
N GLU A 56 11.40 8.17 -12.21
CA GLU A 56 10.72 8.78 -13.37
C GLU A 56 10.69 7.86 -14.60
N LYS A 57 11.61 6.89 -14.69
CA LYS A 57 11.73 5.98 -15.85
C LYS A 57 10.96 4.66 -15.71
N LYS A 58 10.33 4.41 -14.56
CA LYS A 58 9.51 3.20 -14.32
C LYS A 58 8.01 3.49 -14.29
N ALA A 59 7.62 4.77 -14.34
CA ALA A 59 6.22 5.19 -14.38
C ALA A 59 5.74 5.45 -15.82
N THR A 60 5.87 4.47 -16.71
CA THR A 60 4.87 4.36 -17.79
C THR A 60 3.50 4.12 -17.14
N PRO A 61 2.47 4.87 -17.55
CA PRO A 61 1.53 5.44 -16.61
C PRO A 61 0.59 4.40 -16.02
N LYS A 62 0.48 4.35 -14.68
CA LYS A 62 -0.77 3.97 -13.99
C LYS A 62 -1.78 5.12 -14.15
N SER A 63 -2.09 5.52 -15.39
CA SER A 63 -3.29 6.32 -15.62
C SER A 63 -4.47 5.36 -15.62
N ILE A 64 -5.47 5.67 -14.80
CA ILE A 64 -6.70 4.89 -14.66
C ILE A 64 -7.33 4.65 -16.04
N GLU A 65 -7.17 5.59 -16.98
CA GLU A 65 -7.64 5.50 -18.36
C GLU A 65 -7.03 4.32 -19.15
N ALA A 66 -5.75 4.01 -18.95
CA ALA A 66 -5.09 2.90 -19.63
C ALA A 66 -5.56 1.54 -19.09
N VAL A 67 -5.94 1.49 -17.81
CA VAL A 67 -6.53 0.30 -17.18
C VAL A 67 -7.97 0.11 -17.65
N ILE A 68 -8.77 1.19 -17.73
CA ILE A 68 -10.14 1.16 -18.24
C ILE A 68 -10.17 0.72 -19.70
N ALA A 69 -9.30 1.29 -20.55
CA ALA A 69 -9.23 0.93 -21.97
C ALA A 69 -8.88 -0.56 -22.20
N LYS A 70 -8.05 -1.14 -21.33
CA LYS A 70 -7.68 -2.56 -21.39
C LYS A 70 -8.85 -3.46 -20.97
N GLN A 71 -9.56 -3.08 -19.90
CA GLN A 71 -10.71 -3.84 -19.38
C GLN A 71 -11.94 -3.78 -20.30
N GLN A 72 -12.14 -2.65 -21.01
CA GLN A 72 -13.22 -2.48 -21.97
C GLN A 72 -12.99 -3.27 -23.28
N LYS A 73 -11.74 -3.60 -23.61
CA LYS A 73 -11.41 -4.43 -24.79
C LYS A 73 -11.69 -5.92 -24.56
N GLU A 74 -11.73 -6.37 -23.31
CA GLU A 74 -12.02 -7.77 -22.94
C GLU A 74 -13.52 -8.06 -22.69
N THR A 75 -14.38 -7.04 -22.61
CA THR A 75 -15.81 -7.20 -22.24
C THR A 75 -16.81 -7.02 -23.40
N ALA A 76 -16.41 -7.32 -24.64
CA ALA A 76 -17.38 -7.43 -25.74
C ALA A 76 -18.30 -8.66 -25.54
N PRO A 77 -19.64 -8.52 -25.47
CA PRO A 77 -20.55 -9.55 -24.97
C PRO A 77 -20.97 -10.54 -26.07
N LYS A 78 -20.83 -11.85 -25.80
CA LYS A 78 -21.57 -12.90 -26.51
C LYS A 78 -22.88 -13.19 -25.74
N LYS A 79 -23.97 -12.66 -26.28
CA LYS A 79 -25.38 -12.93 -25.94
C LYS A 79 -25.68 -14.44 -25.91
N THR A 80 -26.49 -14.93 -24.96
CA THR A 80 -27.80 -15.63 -25.17
C THR A 80 -28.36 -16.30 -23.89
N ALA A 81 -29.61 -15.92 -23.57
CA ALA A 81 -30.74 -16.57 -22.86
C ALA A 81 -30.58 -17.15 -21.43
N GLN A 82 -31.29 -16.68 -20.38
CA GLN A 82 -32.73 -16.67 -20.01
C GLN A 82 -33.28 -18.02 -19.48
N THR A 83 -33.70 -18.04 -18.20
CA THR A 83 -34.83 -18.77 -17.54
C THR A 83 -34.67 -18.50 -16.02
N GLU A 84 -35.22 -17.44 -15.43
CA GLU A 84 -36.59 -17.27 -14.89
C GLU A 84 -37.03 -18.34 -13.87
N GLU A 85 -37.06 -17.93 -12.59
CA GLU A 85 -38.08 -18.16 -11.53
C GLU A 85 -37.44 -17.66 -10.20
N GLN A 86 -37.99 -16.80 -9.35
CA GLN A 86 -39.36 -16.36 -9.13
C GLN A 86 -39.34 -15.08 -8.28
N ARG A 87 -40.18 -14.11 -8.63
CA ARG A 87 -40.35 -12.81 -7.97
C ARG A 87 -41.72 -12.76 -7.29
N THR A 88 -41.74 -12.49 -5.99
CA THR A 88 -42.81 -11.81 -5.22
C THR A 88 -42.14 -11.45 -3.88
N GLU A 89 -42.21 -10.25 -3.31
CA GLU A 89 -43.20 -9.19 -3.40
C GLU A 89 -42.55 -7.87 -2.91
N ALA A 90 -43.14 -6.75 -3.32
CA ALA A 90 -42.62 -5.41 -3.10
C ALA A 90 -42.87 -4.87 -1.69
N THR A 91 -42.14 -3.79 -1.39
CA THR A 91 -42.50 -2.67 -0.48
C THR A 91 -41.83 -2.67 0.89
N ALA A 92 -40.71 -1.94 1.00
CA ALA A 92 -40.49 -0.90 2.01
C ALA A 92 -39.14 -0.19 1.79
N ALA A 93 -39.14 0.88 1.02
CA ALA A 93 -38.41 2.07 1.46
C ALA A 93 -39.44 2.94 2.23
N PRO A 94 -39.07 3.81 3.18
CA PRO A 94 -37.71 4.24 3.55
C PRO A 94 -37.47 4.22 5.08
N GLN A 95 -36.31 3.73 5.53
CA GLN A 95 -35.77 4.21 6.79
C GLN A 95 -34.35 4.69 6.59
N THR A 96 -34.27 6.00 6.49
CA THR A 96 -33.18 6.90 6.86
C THR A 96 -32.55 6.51 8.20
N GLN A 97 -31.88 5.37 8.28
CA GLN A 97 -30.83 5.21 9.27
C GLN A 97 -29.63 5.91 8.68
N LYS A 98 -29.19 6.99 9.35
CA LYS A 98 -28.00 7.75 8.99
C LYS A 98 -26.95 6.77 8.49
N ALA A 99 -26.49 6.94 7.25
CA ALA A 99 -25.42 6.14 6.68
C ALA A 99 -24.13 6.45 7.46
N GLN A 100 -24.06 5.92 8.68
CA GLN A 100 -22.92 5.95 9.55
C GLN A 100 -22.03 4.85 9.01
N ARG A 101 -21.19 5.20 8.05
CA ARG A 101 -20.22 4.27 7.50
C ARG A 101 -19.28 3.86 8.63
N TYR A 102 -18.87 2.62 8.73
CA TYR A 102 -17.89 2.13 9.69
C TYR A 102 -16.61 1.76 8.97
N ILE A 103 -15.48 1.95 9.64
CA ILE A 103 -14.17 1.49 9.20
C ILE A 103 -13.61 0.51 10.22
N TYR A 104 -13.01 -0.59 9.79
CA TYR A 104 -12.31 -1.54 10.67
C TYR A 104 -11.05 -2.04 9.99
N SER A 105 -10.06 -2.44 10.79
CA SER A 105 -8.85 -3.12 10.30
C SER A 105 -8.95 -4.62 10.54
N ASP A 106 -8.61 -5.43 9.55
CA ASP A 106 -8.51 -6.86 9.72
C ASP A 106 -7.20 -7.30 10.39
N GLY A 107 -7.04 -8.60 10.69
CA GLY A 107 -5.84 -9.16 11.30
C GLY A 107 -4.57 -9.06 10.44
N LYS A 108 -4.67 -8.59 9.20
CA LYS A 108 -3.54 -8.34 8.27
C LYS A 108 -3.21 -6.85 8.16
N GLY A 109 -4.00 -5.98 8.78
CA GLY A 109 -3.85 -4.54 8.76
C GLY A 109 -4.48 -3.84 7.55
N GLU A 110 -5.36 -4.52 6.79
CA GLU A 110 -6.12 -3.89 5.72
C GLU A 110 -7.36 -3.17 6.27
N LEU A 111 -7.68 -2.00 5.70
CA LEU A 111 -8.83 -1.19 6.10
C LEU A 111 -10.05 -1.52 5.24
N HIS A 112 -11.16 -1.82 5.91
CA HIS A 112 -12.43 -2.17 5.29
C HIS A 112 -13.52 -1.18 5.69
N PHE A 113 -14.43 -0.88 4.77
CA PHE A 113 -15.55 0.03 4.98
C PHE A 113 -16.87 -0.73 4.91
N ALA A 114 -17.74 -0.50 5.89
CA ALA A 114 -19.06 -1.09 5.96
C ALA A 114 -20.12 0.00 6.06
N ASP A 115 -21.22 -0.12 5.34
CA ASP A 115 -22.28 0.90 5.37
C ASP A 115 -23.14 0.84 6.65
N SER A 116 -23.00 -0.23 7.44
CA SER A 116 -23.59 -0.39 8.78
C SER A 116 -22.68 -1.22 9.69
N LEU A 117 -22.91 -1.15 11.00
CA LEU A 117 -22.16 -1.96 11.97
C LEU A 117 -22.45 -3.47 11.81
N ASP A 118 -23.67 -3.82 11.42
CA ASP A 118 -24.08 -5.21 11.19
C ASP A 118 -23.32 -5.84 10.00
N ALA A 119 -22.92 -5.03 9.03
CA ALA A 119 -22.12 -5.46 7.89
C ALA A 119 -20.64 -5.71 8.23
N VAL A 120 -20.17 -5.34 9.43
CA VAL A 120 -18.84 -5.69 9.92
C VAL A 120 -18.86 -7.10 10.52
N PRO A 121 -17.87 -7.99 10.20
CA PRO A 121 -17.79 -9.32 10.82
C PRO A 121 -17.67 -9.23 12.34
N ASP A 122 -18.30 -10.17 13.07
CA ASP A 122 -18.42 -10.15 14.54
C ASP A 122 -17.07 -9.94 15.25
N GLU A 123 -16.01 -10.55 14.74
CA GLU A 123 -14.64 -10.47 15.28
C GLU A 123 -14.07 -9.04 15.24
N TYR A 124 -14.48 -8.22 14.28
CA TYR A 124 -13.96 -6.87 14.05
C TYR A 124 -14.95 -5.77 14.44
N ARG A 125 -16.19 -6.12 14.84
CA ARG A 125 -17.20 -5.13 15.28
C ARG A 125 -16.75 -4.30 16.46
N GLY A 126 -16.02 -4.88 17.41
CA GLY A 126 -15.46 -4.17 18.56
C GLY A 126 -14.34 -3.19 18.21
N LEU A 127 -13.71 -3.37 17.05
CA LEU A 127 -12.64 -2.52 16.52
C LEU A 127 -13.15 -1.53 15.45
N ALA A 128 -14.43 -1.64 15.08
CA ALA A 128 -15.02 -0.81 14.04
C ALA A 128 -15.27 0.61 14.56
N GLN A 129 -14.75 1.59 13.84
CA GLN A 129 -14.91 2.99 14.15
C GLN A 129 -15.96 3.63 13.24
N PRO A 130 -16.93 4.38 13.78
CA PRO A 130 -17.89 5.11 12.96
C PRO A 130 -17.22 6.27 12.21
N MET A 131 -17.41 6.31 10.90
CA MET A 131 -17.06 7.37 9.97
C MET A 131 -18.30 8.24 9.73
N GLY A 132 -18.43 9.32 10.51
CA GLY A 132 -19.55 10.25 10.36
C GLY A 132 -19.98 10.95 11.65
N LYS A 133 -19.12 11.80 12.18
CA LYS A 133 -19.47 13.15 12.61
C LYS A 133 -18.21 13.97 12.56
#